data_AF-A0A843DL25-F1
#
_entry.id   AF-A0A843DL25-F1
#
_cell.length_a   1.000
_cell.length_b   1.000
_cell.length_c   1.000
_cell.angle_alpha   90.00
_cell.angle_beta   90.00
_cell.angle_gamma   90.00
#
_symmetry.space_group_name_H-M   'P 1'
#
loop_
_entity.id
_entity.type
_entity.pdbx_description
1 polymer ?
#
loop_
_entity_poly.entity_id
_entity_poly.type
_entity_poly.pdbx_seq_one_letter_code
_entity_poly.pdbx_strand_id
1 'polypeptide(L)'
;YGKGYEEYFERAKNMGVSFIRTFTGEVQKSKDRLVLPIENTETGEFVNLEADLVILSVGMSPEPDTVRLAENLGISMDESCFLTAEDAYSPAVSKAPGIFIAGTALAPKDIPDSVVSGGSAAAKAFLCVLERGE
;
A
#
# COMPACT_ATOMS: atom_id res chain seq x y z
N TYR A 1 -1.03 9.38 3.61
CA TYR A 1 -1.76 10.51 4.21
C TYR A 1 -2.56 9.97 5.37
N GLY A 2 -2.96 10.80 6.33
CA GLY A 2 -3.64 10.32 7.53
C GLY A 2 -3.48 11.30 8.68
N LYS A 3 -4.30 11.15 9.71
CA LYS A 3 -4.20 11.98 10.91
C LYS A 3 -2.85 11.74 11.59
N GLY A 4 -2.11 12.81 11.87
CA GLY A 4 -0.81 12.72 12.54
C GLY A 4 0.38 12.44 11.60
N TYR A 5 0.16 12.26 10.29
CA TYR A 5 1.23 11.87 9.37
C TYR A 5 2.15 13.04 9.01
N GLU A 6 1.57 14.24 8.87
CA GLU A 6 2.35 15.46 8.65
C GLU A 6 3.18 15.80 9.88
N GLU A 7 2.59 15.69 11.07
CA GLU A 7 3.29 15.91 12.32
C GLU A 7 4.43 14.90 12.53
N TYR A 8 4.24 13.64 12.10
CA TYR A 8 5.29 12.63 12.11
C TYR A 8 6.44 12.97 11.14
N PHE A 9 6.10 13.44 9.93
CA PHE A 9 7.07 13.89 8.93
C PHE A 9 7.89 15.09 9.43
N GLU A 10 7.23 16.12 9.97
CA GLU A 10 7.89 17.29 10.55
C GLU A 10 8.75 16.93 11.77
N ARG A 11 8.30 15.99 12.61
CA ARG A 11 9.12 15.47 13.70
C ARG A 11 10.39 14.79 13.19
N ALA A 12 10.30 13.99 12.12
CA ALA A 12 11.47 13.34 11.54
C ALA A 12 12.49 14.37 11.01
N LYS A 13 12.03 15.43 10.34
CA LYS A 13 12.90 16.56 9.95
C LYS A 13 13.59 17.19 11.15
N ASN A 14 12.82 17.48 12.22
CA ASN A 14 13.36 18.06 13.45
C ASN A 14 14.36 17.14 14.18
N MET A 15 14.33 15.83 13.92
CA MET A 15 15.30 14.85 14.42
C MET A 15 16.55 14.73 13.52
N GLY A 16 16.65 15.51 12.44
CA GLY A 16 17.79 15.51 11.52
C GLY A 16 17.66 14.57 10.33
N VAL A 17 16.47 14.04 10.03
CA VAL A 17 16.24 13.26 8.82
C VAL A 17 16.16 14.19 7.62
N SER A 18 17.06 14.03 6.66
CA SER A 18 17.06 14.76 5.40
C SER A 18 16.13 14.10 4.39
N PHE A 19 15.28 14.92 3.75
CA PHE A 19 14.43 14.50 2.64
C PHE A 19 14.91 15.22 1.37
N ILE A 20 15.17 14.45 0.31
CA ILE A 20 15.58 14.99 -0.99
C ILE A 20 14.58 14.50 -2.03
N ARG A 21 13.93 15.44 -2.72
CA ARG A 21 12.96 15.11 -3.76
C ARG A 21 13.67 14.85 -5.09
N THR A 22 13.57 13.62 -5.59
CA THR A 22 14.22 13.17 -6.83
C THR A 22 13.30 12.24 -7.64
N PHE A 23 13.48 12.17 -8.96
CA PHE A 23 12.66 11.32 -9.85
C PHE A 23 13.28 9.94 -10.13
N THR A 24 14.60 9.79 -10.00
CA THR A 24 15.31 8.55 -10.31
C THR A 24 16.62 8.49 -9.55
N GLY A 25 16.94 7.32 -8.99
CA GLY A 25 18.26 7.02 -8.45
C GLY A 25 18.60 5.58 -8.77
N GLU A 26 19.62 5.36 -9.59
CA GLU A 26 20.27 4.06 -9.68
C GLU A 26 21.18 3.90 -8.47
N VAL A 27 21.22 2.71 -7.87
CA VAL A 27 22.21 2.41 -6.84
C VAL A 27 23.42 1.78 -7.51
N GLN A 28 24.52 2.51 -7.55
CA GLN A 28 25.77 2.05 -8.12
C GLN A 28 26.73 1.64 -7.01
N LYS A 29 27.50 0.57 -7.23
CA LYS A 29 28.58 0.19 -6.31
C LYS A 29 29.88 0.81 -6.81
N SER A 30 30.52 1.65 -6.00
CA SER A 30 31.83 2.23 -6.27
C SER A 30 32.80 1.86 -5.16
N LYS A 31 33.75 0.96 -5.46
CA LYS A 31 34.67 0.37 -4.48
C LYS A 31 33.90 -0.26 -3.30
N ASP A 32 34.03 0.31 -2.10
CA ASP A 32 33.44 -0.15 -0.85
C ASP A 32 32.21 0.69 -0.41
N ARG A 33 31.71 1.59 -1.27
CA ARG A 33 30.57 2.46 -0.99
C ARG A 33 29.45 2.26 -2.02
N LEU A 34 28.22 2.57 -1.62
CA LEU A 34 27.09 2.72 -2.52
C LEU A 34 26.97 4.19 -2.91
N VAL A 35 26.79 4.45 -4.20
CA VAL A 35 26.68 5.79 -4.77
C VAL A 35 25.32 5.91 -5.45
N LEU A 36 24.58 6.95 -5.11
CA LEU A 36 23.29 7.28 -5.69
C LEU A 36 23.42 8.63 -6.40
N PRO A 37 23.67 8.63 -7.72
CA PRO A 37 23.53 9.84 -8.52
C PRO A 37 22.06 10.25 -8.56
N ILE A 38 21.75 11.41 -8.01
CA ILE A 38 20.38 11.94 -7.97
C ILE A 38 20.36 13.40 -8.44
N GLU A 39 19.24 13.79 -9.02
CA GLU A 39 18.90 15.19 -9.24
C GLU A 39 17.97 15.64 -8.11
N ASN A 40 18.35 16.69 -7.38
CA ASN A 40 17.45 17.35 -6.45
C ASN A 40 16.51 18.28 -7.22
N THR A 41 15.27 17.84 -7.40
CA THR A 41 14.24 18.56 -8.17
C THR A 41 13.83 19.90 -7.57
N GLU A 42 14.14 20.16 -6.29
CA GLU A 42 13.84 21.45 -5.64
C GLU A 42 14.89 22.52 -5.97
N THR A 43 16.12 22.11 -6.26
CA THR A 43 17.26 23.02 -6.51
C THR A 43 17.78 22.94 -7.95
N GLY A 44 17.49 21.85 -8.66
CA GLY A 44 18.06 21.53 -9.98
C GLY A 44 19.50 21.01 -9.93
N GLU A 45 20.03 20.74 -8.73
CA GLU A 45 21.42 20.30 -8.57
C GLU A 45 21.55 18.78 -8.70
N PHE A 46 22.64 18.35 -9.36
CA PHE A 46 23.04 16.95 -9.42
C PHE A 46 24.01 16.63 -8.28
N VAL A 47 23.70 15.59 -7.51
CA VAL A 47 24.47 15.20 -6.33
C VAL A 47 24.72 13.69 -6.36
N ASN A 48 25.93 13.28 -6.01
CA ASN A 48 26.26 11.87 -5.74
C ASN A 48 26.16 11.63 -4.24
N LEU A 49 25.11 10.95 -3.79
CA LEU A 49 25.00 10.55 -2.39
C LEU A 49 25.78 9.26 -2.15
N GLU A 50 26.71 9.28 -1.20
CA GLU A 50 27.43 8.09 -0.76
C GLU A 50 26.78 7.51 0.50
N ALA A 51 26.55 6.20 0.51
CA ALA A 51 25.94 5.50 1.64
C ALA A 51 26.63 4.15 1.91
N ASP A 52 26.66 3.76 3.18
CA ASP A 52 27.05 2.42 3.62
C ASP A 52 25.93 1.40 3.42
N LEU A 53 24.68 1.85 3.51
CA LEU A 53 23.48 1.04 3.38
C LEU A 53 22.41 1.82 2.63
N VAL A 54 21.78 1.14 1.68
CA VAL A 54 20.58 1.64 0.98
C VAL A 54 19.41 0.72 1.33
N ILE A 55 18.33 1.31 1.84
CA ILE A 55 17.08 0.61 2.15
C ILE A 55 16.08 0.92 1.05
N LEU A 56 15.57 -0.11 0.38
CA LEU A 56 14.51 0.03 -0.62
C LEU A 56 13.15 -0.05 0.07
N SER A 57 12.44 1.07 0.11
CA SER A 57 11.04 1.12 0.57
C SER A 57 10.12 0.57 -0.52
N VAL A 58 10.09 -0.76 -0.66
CA VAL A 58 9.28 -1.46 -1.68
C VAL A 58 7.78 -1.31 -1.42
N GLY A 59 7.01 -1.25 -2.51
CA GLY A 59 5.54 -1.24 -2.45
C GLY A 59 4.94 -2.58 -2.04
N MET A 60 3.61 -2.62 -1.97
CA MET A 60 2.85 -3.85 -1.72
C MET A 60 2.37 -4.44 -3.05
N SER A 61 2.47 -5.76 -3.19
CA SER A 61 1.83 -6.53 -4.26
C SER A 61 0.88 -7.57 -3.66
N PRO A 62 -0.14 -8.03 -4.40
CA PRO A 62 -0.94 -9.17 -4.00
C PRO A 62 -0.07 -10.41 -3.78
N GLU A 63 -0.54 -11.31 -2.92
CA GLU A 63 0.11 -12.59 -2.70
C GLU A 63 -0.11 -13.49 -3.94
N PRO A 64 0.89 -14.25 -4.43
CA PRO A 64 0.78 -15.03 -5.68
C PRO A 64 -0.44 -15.95 -5.79
N ASP A 65 -0.86 -16.61 -4.71
CA ASP A 65 -2.04 -17.48 -4.67
C ASP A 65 -3.38 -16.70 -4.66
N THR A 66 -3.36 -15.37 -4.52
CA THR A 66 -4.56 -14.52 -4.58
C THR A 66 -5.31 -14.69 -5.90
N VAL A 67 -4.60 -14.87 -7.02
CA VAL A 67 -5.21 -15.09 -8.34
C VAL A 67 -6.02 -16.39 -8.36
N ARG A 68 -5.41 -17.49 -7.89
CA ARG A 68 -6.08 -18.79 -7.81
C ARG A 68 -7.26 -18.75 -6.82
N LEU A 69 -7.11 -18.02 -5.72
CA LEU A 69 -8.18 -17.83 -4.74
C LEU A 69 -9.36 -17.06 -5.36
N ALA A 70 -9.09 -15.98 -6.10
CA ALA A 70 -10.10 -15.18 -6.77
C ALA A 70 -10.88 -16.00 -7.80
N GLU A 71 -10.19 -16.81 -8.61
CA GLU A 71 -10.83 -17.72 -9.58
C GLU A 71 -11.73 -18.75 -8.89
N ASN A 72 -11.23 -19.41 -7.84
CA ASN A 72 -11.98 -20.42 -7.10
C ASN A 72 -13.23 -19.85 -6.41
N LEU A 73 -13.16 -18.59 -5.97
CA LEU A 73 -14.24 -17.91 -5.26
C LEU A 73 -15.13 -17.05 -6.18
N GLY A 74 -14.79 -16.91 -7.47
CA GLY A 74 -15.51 -16.06 -8.41
C GLY A 74 -15.39 -14.55 -8.12
N ILE A 75 -14.30 -14.12 -7.48
CA ILE A 75 -14.05 -12.71 -7.13
C ILE A 75 -13.33 -12.01 -8.29
N SER A 76 -13.73 -10.79 -8.63
CA SER A 76 -13.08 -9.98 -9.66
C SER A 76 -11.77 -9.34 -9.15
N MET A 77 -10.82 -9.10 -10.05
CA MET A 77 -9.56 -8.39 -9.76
C MET A 77 -9.38 -7.17 -10.66
N ASP A 78 -8.54 -6.23 -10.22
CA ASP A 78 -8.07 -5.11 -11.05
C ASP A 78 -6.80 -5.45 -11.84
N GLU A 79 -6.32 -4.49 -12.64
CA GLU A 79 -5.09 -4.63 -13.45
C GLU A 79 -3.82 -4.81 -12.60
N SER A 80 -3.88 -4.44 -11.32
CA SER A 80 -2.80 -4.62 -10.34
C SER A 80 -2.93 -5.94 -9.55
N CYS A 81 -3.87 -6.81 -9.95
CA CYS A 81 -4.20 -8.10 -9.34
C CYS A 81 -4.74 -8.02 -7.90
N PHE A 82 -5.21 -6.87 -7.44
CA PHE A 82 -5.93 -6.77 -6.17
C PHE A 82 -7.39 -7.18 -6.35
N LEU A 83 -8.00 -7.72 -5.28
CA LEU A 83 -9.41 -8.09 -5.29
C LEU A 83 -10.27 -6.82 -5.37
N THR A 84 -11.34 -6.87 -6.16
CA THR A 84 -12.23 -5.71 -6.37
C THR A 84 -13.56 -5.90 -5.64
N ALA A 85 -14.01 -4.80 -5.04
CA ALA A 85 -15.35 -4.69 -4.50
C ALA A 85 -16.40 -4.62 -5.62
N GLU A 86 -17.66 -4.82 -5.26
CA GLU A 86 -18.81 -4.67 -6.15
C GLU A 86 -18.94 -3.24 -6.66
N ASP A 87 -18.84 -2.26 -5.75
CA ASP A 87 -18.88 -0.83 -6.06
C ASP A 87 -18.06 0.00 -5.05
N ALA A 88 -17.89 1.29 -5.37
CA ALA A 88 -17.09 2.22 -4.56
C ALA A 88 -17.74 2.61 -3.22
N TYR A 89 -19.05 2.43 -3.07
CA TYR A 89 -19.80 2.75 -1.86
C TYR A 89 -19.84 1.58 -0.87
N SER A 90 -19.60 0.36 -1.35
CA SER A 90 -19.55 -0.88 -0.59
C SER A 90 -18.18 -1.56 -0.72
N PRO A 91 -17.08 -0.93 -0.27
CA PRO A 91 -15.72 -1.39 -0.52
C PRO A 91 -15.38 -2.75 0.14
N ALA A 92 -16.25 -3.27 1.01
CA ALA A 92 -16.09 -4.56 1.67
C ALA A 92 -16.87 -5.71 1.00
N VAL A 93 -17.78 -5.41 0.06
CA VAL A 93 -18.65 -6.39 -0.58
C VAL A 93 -18.02 -6.78 -1.91
N SER A 94 -17.79 -8.07 -2.15
CA SER A 94 -17.35 -8.54 -3.47
C SER A 94 -18.53 -8.77 -4.40
N LYS A 95 -18.28 -8.88 -5.71
CA LYS A 95 -19.31 -9.30 -6.67
C LYS A 95 -19.80 -10.74 -6.45
N ALA A 96 -19.03 -11.57 -5.74
CA ALA A 96 -19.42 -12.93 -5.41
C ALA A 96 -20.36 -12.91 -4.19
N PRO A 97 -21.61 -13.44 -4.30
CA PRO A 97 -22.59 -13.37 -3.22
C PRO A 97 -22.10 -14.04 -1.92
N GLY A 98 -22.21 -13.31 -0.81
CA GLY A 98 -21.80 -13.80 0.51
C GLY A 98 -20.28 -13.79 0.76
N ILE A 99 -19.49 -13.22 -0.16
CA ILE A 99 -18.04 -13.06 0.01
C ILE A 99 -17.71 -11.59 0.23
N PHE A 100 -16.94 -11.33 1.27
CA PHE A 100 -16.53 -10.01 1.72
C PHE A 100 -15.01 -9.90 1.75
N ILE A 101 -14.49 -8.71 1.49
CA ILE A 101 -13.06 -8.45 1.33
C ILE A 101 -12.65 -7.37 2.34
N ALA A 102 -11.47 -7.49 2.94
CA ALA A 102 -10.94 -6.53 3.89
C ALA A 102 -9.42 -6.38 3.76
N GLY A 103 -8.90 -5.29 4.33
CA GLY A 103 -7.47 -5.05 4.46
C GLY A 103 -6.77 -4.78 3.14
N THR A 104 -5.54 -5.30 3.06
CA THR A 104 -4.63 -5.11 1.93
C THR A 104 -4.99 -5.94 0.70
N ALA A 105 -5.91 -6.91 0.82
CA ALA A 105 -6.40 -7.70 -0.31
C ALA A 105 -7.12 -6.84 -1.36
N LEU A 106 -7.68 -5.69 -0.95
CA LEU A 106 -8.34 -4.72 -1.84
C LEU A 106 -7.36 -3.76 -2.53
N ALA A 107 -6.31 -3.35 -1.82
CA ALA A 107 -5.31 -2.37 -2.26
C ALA A 107 -4.28 -2.14 -1.13
N PRO A 108 -3.08 -1.59 -1.43
CA PRO A 108 -2.14 -1.15 -0.41
C PRO A 108 -2.78 -0.16 0.58
N LYS A 109 -2.70 -0.45 1.88
CA LYS A 109 -3.30 0.34 2.96
C LYS A 109 -2.41 0.28 4.20
N ASP A 110 -2.62 1.23 5.11
CA ASP A 110 -2.03 1.18 6.44
C ASP A 110 -2.87 0.31 7.39
N ILE A 111 -2.38 0.15 8.62
CA ILE A 111 -3.02 -0.67 9.65
C ILE A 111 -4.39 -0.09 10.05
N PRO A 112 -4.53 1.22 10.38
CA PRO A 112 -5.84 1.80 10.70
C PRO A 112 -6.91 1.53 9.62
N ASP A 113 -6.60 1.78 8.35
CA ASP A 113 -7.54 1.56 7.25
C ASP A 113 -7.86 0.07 7.08
N SER A 114 -6.88 -0.80 7.34
CA SER A 114 -7.07 -2.25 7.34
C SER A 114 -8.02 -2.72 8.46
N VAL A 115 -7.92 -2.13 9.65
CA VAL A 115 -8.83 -2.41 10.77
C VAL A 115 -10.25 -1.93 10.46
N VAL A 116 -10.40 -0.72 9.90
CA VAL A 116 -11.70 -0.16 9.51
C VAL A 116 -12.38 -1.03 8.45
N SER A 117 -11.64 -1.43 7.41
CA SER A 117 -12.18 -2.32 6.38
C SER A 117 -12.56 -3.70 6.93
N GLY A 118 -11.79 -4.26 7.88
CA GLY A 118 -12.15 -5.48 8.60
C GLY A 118 -13.47 -5.36 9.36
N GLY A 119 -13.68 -4.26 10.07
CA GLY A 119 -14.95 -3.97 10.75
C GLY A 119 -16.13 -3.83 9.77
N SER A 120 -15.90 -3.18 8.63
CA SER A 120 -16.90 -3.05 7.57
C SER A 120 -17.30 -4.40 6.98
N ALA A 121 -16.32 -5.26 6.66
CA ALA A 121 -16.57 -6.61 6.16
C ALA A 121 -17.34 -7.46 7.17
N ALA A 122 -16.98 -7.40 8.47
CA ALA A 122 -17.70 -8.11 9.52
C ALA A 122 -19.16 -7.66 9.64
N ALA A 123 -19.43 -6.34 9.61
CA ALA A 123 -20.78 -5.81 9.65
C ALA A 123 -21.62 -6.25 8.43
N LYS A 124 -21.02 -6.22 7.23
CA LYS A 124 -21.69 -6.67 6.00
C LYS A 124 -21.98 -8.17 6.00
N ALA A 125 -21.02 -8.97 6.47
CA ALA A 125 -21.21 -10.41 6.65
C ALA A 125 -22.36 -10.71 7.62
N PHE A 126 -22.39 -10.01 8.77
CA PHE A 126 -23.47 -10.16 9.75
C PHE A 126 -24.84 -9.80 9.17
N LEU A 127 -24.97 -8.67 8.47
CA LEU A 127 -26.21 -8.27 7.82
C LEU A 127 -26.66 -9.30 6.77
N CYS A 128 -25.73 -9.84 5.99
CA CYS A 128 -26.03 -10.85 4.98
C CYS A 128 -26.60 -12.14 5.59
N VAL A 129 -26.14 -12.55 6.78
CA VAL A 129 -26.71 -13.71 7.50
C VAL A 129 -28.13 -13.40 7.98
N LEU A 130 -28.36 -12.23 8.59
CA LEU A 130 -29.68 -11.84 9.08
C LEU A 130 -30.73 -11.75 7.95
N GLU A 131 -30.35 -11.20 6.80
CA GLU A 131 -31.24 -11.09 5.62
C GLU A 131 -31.62 -12.46 5.05
N ARG A 132 -30.79 -13.49 5.27
CA ARG A 132 -31.06 -14.87 4.86
C ARG A 132 -31.97 -15.62 5.84
N GLY A 133 -32.32 -15.02 6.98
CA GLY A 133 -33.26 -15.59 7.96
C GLY A 133 -32.69 -16.75 8.78
N GLU A 134 -31.36 -16.82 8.91
CA GLU A 134 -30.64 -17.75 9.79
C GLU A 134 -30.21 -17.09 11.10
#